data_AF-A0A2A2QJS8-F1
#
_entry.id   AF-A0A2A2QJS8-F1
#
_cell.length_a   1.000
_cell.length_b   1.000
_cell.length_c   1.000
_cell.angle_alpha   90.00
_cell.angle_beta   90.00
_cell.angle_gamma   90.00
#
_symmetry.space_group_name_H-M   'P 1'
#
loop_
_entity.id
_entity.type
_entity.pdbx_description
1 polymer ?
#
loop_
_entity_poly.entity_id
_entity_poly.type
_entity_poly.pdbx_seq_one_letter_code
_entity_poly.pdbx_strand_id
1 'polypeptide(L)'
;MARPLRFQYPGAVYHVMARGDGGKRIFESKEDHSVFVARLGEACTSHGWRVHAWVLIGNHFHLLLETPQPNLVAGMKWLLGTFSQGWNRARKRRGHVFQGRYKAVPVNSTDADPYYFRIVADYIHLNPARAGLAGGGKGELAAYPWSSVAAYASGKGPS
;
A
#
# COMPACT_ATOMS: atom_id res chain seq x y z
N MET A 1 16.68 -7.91 -21.02
CA MET A 1 17.42 -7.84 -19.74
C MET A 1 16.75 -8.73 -18.70
N ALA A 2 17.51 -9.58 -18.03
CA ALA A 2 17.03 -10.33 -16.87
C ALA A 2 16.60 -9.33 -15.78
N ARG A 3 15.40 -9.52 -15.23
CA ARG A 3 14.87 -8.62 -14.20
C ARG A 3 15.49 -8.99 -12.85
N PRO A 4 15.89 -8.00 -12.03
CA PRO A 4 16.40 -8.27 -10.69
C PRO A 4 15.40 -9.10 -9.88
N LEU A 5 15.92 -10.10 -9.17
CA LEU A 5 15.18 -10.88 -8.19
C LEU A 5 14.68 -9.94 -7.09
N ARG A 6 13.47 -10.19 -6.58
CA ARG A 6 12.96 -9.46 -5.42
C ARG A 6 13.56 -10.10 -4.18
N PHE A 7 14.31 -9.30 -3.41
CA PHE A 7 14.95 -9.74 -2.18
C PHE A 7 13.88 -10.08 -1.14
N GLN A 8 13.85 -11.32 -0.68
CA GLN A 8 12.88 -11.84 0.30
C GLN A 8 13.62 -12.62 1.38
N TYR A 9 13.37 -12.27 2.63
CA TYR A 9 13.90 -12.96 3.80
C TYR A 9 12.86 -12.87 4.94
N PRO A 10 12.89 -13.80 5.91
CA PRO A 10 11.99 -13.73 7.08
C PRO A 10 12.13 -12.40 7.83
N GLY A 11 11.01 -11.79 8.20
CA GLY A 11 10.96 -10.51 8.92
C GLY A 11 11.28 -9.28 8.08
N ALA A 12 11.42 -9.41 6.75
CA ALA A 12 11.74 -8.29 5.90
C ALA A 12 10.62 -7.22 5.88
N VAL A 13 11.01 -5.94 5.94
CA VAL A 13 10.11 -4.79 5.82
C VAL A 13 10.34 -4.08 4.50
N TYR A 14 9.26 -3.65 3.86
CA TYR A 14 9.29 -3.03 2.55
C TYR A 14 8.40 -1.79 2.48
N HIS A 15 8.87 -0.77 1.78
CA HIS A 15 8.01 0.22 1.17
C HIS A 15 7.51 -0.32 -0.17
N VAL A 16 6.25 -0.73 -0.22
CA VAL A 16 5.58 -1.27 -1.41
C VAL A 16 4.70 -0.21 -2.04
N MET A 17 4.76 -0.09 -3.37
CA MET A 17 3.90 0.82 -4.13
C MET A 17 3.57 0.27 -5.51
N ALA A 18 2.34 0.49 -5.97
CA ALA A 18 1.93 0.26 -7.36
C ALA A 18 1.03 1.37 -7.85
N ARG A 19 1.07 1.63 -9.16
CA ARG A 19 0.34 2.71 -9.83
C ARG A 19 -0.48 2.16 -11.00
N GLY A 20 -1.61 2.80 -11.24
CA GLY A 20 -2.53 2.55 -12.33
C GLY A 20 -1.87 2.72 -13.69
N ASP A 21 -2.30 1.89 -14.64
CA ASP A 21 -1.78 1.91 -16.00
C ASP A 21 -2.02 3.29 -16.67
N GLY A 22 -0.97 3.83 -17.30
CA GLY A 22 -0.98 5.18 -17.87
C GLY A 22 -1.34 6.30 -16.88
N GLY A 23 -1.13 6.09 -15.58
CA GLY A 23 -1.49 7.06 -14.54
C GLY A 23 -2.99 7.17 -14.25
N LYS A 24 -3.81 6.27 -14.83
CA LYS A 24 -5.27 6.23 -14.61
C LYS A 24 -5.61 5.96 -13.16
N ARG A 25 -6.74 6.52 -12.71
CA ARG A 25 -7.28 6.24 -11.38
C ARG A 25 -7.65 4.77 -11.27
N ILE A 26 -7.27 4.16 -10.16
CA ILE A 26 -7.65 2.80 -9.77
C ILE A 26 -8.62 2.83 -8.58
N PHE A 27 -8.64 3.96 -7.86
CA PHE A 27 -9.58 4.29 -6.82
C PHE A 27 -10.47 5.43 -7.32
N GLU A 28 -11.53 5.06 -8.04
CA GLU A 28 -12.49 5.98 -8.63
C GLU A 28 -13.67 6.22 -7.69
N SER A 29 -14.05 5.21 -6.89
CA SER A 29 -15.13 5.29 -5.90
C SER A 29 -14.70 4.82 -4.50
N LYS A 30 -15.54 5.05 -3.49
CA LYS A 30 -15.30 4.57 -2.11
C LYS A 30 -15.28 3.03 -2.04
N GLU A 31 -16.04 2.38 -2.92
CA GLU A 31 -16.12 0.94 -3.04
C GLU A 31 -14.79 0.36 -3.54
N ASP A 32 -14.11 1.00 -4.49
CA ASP A 32 -12.78 0.55 -4.94
C ASP A 32 -11.77 0.54 -3.78
N HIS A 33 -11.77 1.60 -2.97
CA HIS A 33 -10.90 1.69 -1.81
C HIS A 33 -11.25 0.61 -0.78
N SER A 34 -12.53 0.45 -0.47
CA SER A 34 -13.02 -0.55 0.50
C SER A 34 -12.66 -1.97 0.07
N VAL A 35 -12.84 -2.30 -1.22
CA VAL A 35 -12.46 -3.59 -1.78
C VAL A 35 -10.96 -3.80 -1.69
N PHE A 36 -10.14 -2.78 -1.98
CA PHE A 36 -8.70 -2.91 -1.84
C PHE A 36 -8.27 -3.14 -0.39
N VAL A 37 -8.81 -2.39 0.56
CA VAL A 37 -8.53 -2.58 2.00
C VAL A 37 -8.95 -3.97 2.45
N ALA A 38 -10.13 -4.46 2.04
CA ALA A 38 -10.58 -5.81 2.35
C ALA A 38 -9.64 -6.88 1.80
N ARG A 39 -9.23 -6.77 0.53
CA ARG A 39 -8.24 -7.70 -0.07
C ARG A 39 -6.88 -7.58 0.60
N LEU A 40 -6.45 -6.39 1.01
CA LEU A 40 -5.22 -6.23 1.78
C LEU A 40 -5.32 -6.98 3.12
N GLY A 41 -6.43 -6.85 3.83
CA GLY A 41 -6.69 -7.60 5.07
C GLY A 41 -6.66 -9.12 4.85
N GLU A 42 -7.30 -9.62 3.80
CA GLU A 42 -7.26 -11.04 3.42
C GLU A 42 -5.84 -11.52 3.08
N ALA A 43 -5.04 -10.68 2.39
CA ALA A 43 -3.64 -10.97 2.11
C ALA A 43 -2.82 -11.03 3.41
N CYS A 44 -3.07 -10.11 4.36
CA CYS A 44 -2.42 -10.15 5.67
C CYS A 44 -2.73 -11.44 6.42
N THR A 45 -4.01 -11.84 6.49
CA THR A 45 -4.41 -13.09 7.16
C THR A 45 -3.82 -14.33 6.49
N SER A 46 -3.86 -14.40 5.16
CA SER A 46 -3.41 -15.60 4.42
C SER A 46 -1.90 -15.75 4.32
N HIS A 47 -1.16 -14.64 4.33
CA HIS A 47 0.31 -14.64 4.19
C HIS A 47 1.05 -14.26 5.49
N GLY A 48 0.32 -13.99 6.58
CA GLY A 48 0.86 -13.58 7.86
C GLY A 48 1.54 -12.20 7.83
N TRP A 49 1.18 -11.34 6.89
CA TRP A 49 1.81 -10.02 6.77
C TRP A 49 1.36 -9.06 7.87
N ARG A 50 2.22 -8.09 8.17
CA ARG A 50 1.90 -6.97 9.06
C ARG A 50 2.02 -5.67 8.27
N VAL A 51 1.00 -4.83 8.33
CA VAL A 51 1.00 -3.52 7.66
C VAL A 51 1.16 -2.46 8.72
N HIS A 52 2.30 -1.78 8.66
CA HIS A 52 2.65 -0.72 9.60
C HIS A 52 2.07 0.63 9.16
N ALA A 53 2.16 0.96 7.88
CA ALA A 53 1.55 2.19 7.37
C ALA A 53 0.98 1.94 5.98
N TRP A 54 -0.14 2.59 5.67
CA TRP A 54 -0.74 2.53 4.35
C TRP A 54 -1.47 3.80 3.98
N VAL A 55 -1.55 4.05 2.68
CA VAL A 55 -2.39 5.08 2.05
C VAL A 55 -2.80 4.67 0.64
N LEU A 56 -4.04 4.99 0.26
CA LEU A 56 -4.58 4.79 -1.09
C LEU A 56 -4.90 6.17 -1.69
N ILE A 57 -4.45 6.44 -2.92
CA ILE A 57 -4.56 7.78 -3.54
C ILE A 57 -4.85 7.64 -5.02
N GLY A 58 -6.10 7.86 -5.42
CA GLY A 58 -6.51 8.06 -6.82
C GLY A 58 -6.01 6.99 -7.80
N ASN A 59 -4.76 7.11 -8.27
CA ASN A 59 -4.10 6.19 -9.18
C ASN A 59 -3.02 5.28 -8.56
N HIS A 60 -2.72 5.33 -7.27
CA HIS A 60 -1.67 4.50 -6.66
C HIS A 60 -1.88 4.28 -5.16
N PHE A 61 -1.12 3.36 -4.58
CA PHE A 61 -1.09 3.12 -3.14
C PHE A 61 0.35 3.00 -2.64
N HIS A 62 0.55 3.21 -1.34
CA HIS A 62 1.80 2.94 -0.64
C HIS A 62 1.53 2.12 0.62
N LEU A 63 2.36 1.10 0.89
CA LEU A 63 2.34 0.27 2.09
C LEU A 63 3.75 0.21 2.70
N LEU A 64 3.84 0.30 4.02
CA LEU A 64 4.97 -0.17 4.81
C LEU A 64 4.60 -1.54 5.34
N LEU A 65 5.15 -2.57 4.70
CA LEU A 65 4.70 -3.95 4.83
C LEU A 65 5.84 -4.82 5.35
N GLU A 66 5.60 -5.55 6.43
CA GLU A 66 6.47 -6.60 6.94
C GLU A 66 5.97 -7.97 6.51
N THR A 67 6.91 -8.82 6.07
CA THR A 67 6.65 -10.22 5.75
C THR A 67 7.42 -11.12 6.72
N PRO A 68 6.78 -11.68 7.76
CA PRO A 68 7.42 -12.62 8.67
C PRO A 68 8.02 -13.84 7.97
N GLN A 69 7.43 -14.26 6.85
CA GLN A 69 7.95 -15.28 5.95
C GLN A 69 8.36 -14.64 4.60
N PRO A 70 9.30 -15.21 3.83
CA PRO A 70 9.79 -14.63 2.57
C PRO A 70 8.79 -14.80 1.41
N ASN A 71 7.57 -14.28 1.57
CA ASN A 71 6.41 -14.55 0.73
C ASN A 71 5.79 -13.29 0.08
N LEU A 72 6.50 -12.17 0.07
CA LEU A 72 6.09 -10.90 -0.57
C LEU A 72 5.56 -11.11 -1.99
N VAL A 73 6.28 -11.88 -2.81
CA VAL A 73 5.92 -12.12 -4.22
C VAL A 73 4.59 -12.87 -4.35
N ALA A 74 4.40 -13.90 -3.52
CA ALA A 74 3.18 -14.71 -3.54
C ALA A 74 1.97 -13.86 -3.12
N GLY A 75 2.06 -13.15 -1.99
CA GLY A 75 0.94 -12.34 -1.51
C GLY A 75 0.64 -11.15 -2.41
N MET A 76 1.65 -10.50 -3.01
CA MET A 76 1.39 -9.37 -3.92
C MET A 76 0.80 -9.83 -5.25
N LYS A 77 1.15 -11.03 -5.73
CA LYS A 77 0.51 -11.64 -6.90
C LYS A 77 -0.98 -11.86 -6.61
N TRP A 78 -1.31 -12.37 -5.43
CA TRP A 78 -2.69 -12.59 -5.02
C TRP A 78 -3.46 -11.27 -4.83
N LEU A 79 -2.93 -10.32 -4.05
CA LEU A 79 -3.56 -9.03 -3.74
C LEU A 79 -3.88 -8.23 -5.02
N LEU A 80 -2.87 -8.00 -5.86
CA LEU A 80 -3.07 -7.19 -7.08
C LEU A 80 -3.89 -7.95 -8.12
N GLY A 81 -3.76 -9.27 -8.18
CA GLY A 81 -4.53 -10.12 -9.08
C GLY A 81 -6.02 -10.08 -8.78
N THR A 82 -6.40 -10.36 -7.52
CA THR A 82 -7.81 -10.38 -7.08
C THR A 82 -8.45 -9.00 -7.18
N PHE A 83 -7.74 -7.93 -6.79
CA PHE A 83 -8.21 -6.57 -6.96
C PHE A 83 -8.42 -6.23 -8.44
N SER A 84 -7.44 -6.49 -9.31
CA SER A 84 -7.53 -6.15 -10.74
C SER A 84 -8.67 -6.90 -11.45
N GLN A 85 -8.85 -8.18 -11.12
CA GLN A 85 -9.94 -8.99 -11.68
C GLN A 85 -11.31 -8.46 -11.26
N GLY A 86 -11.48 -8.18 -9.96
CA GLY A 86 -12.72 -7.59 -9.44
C GLY A 86 -13.02 -6.22 -10.04
N TRP A 87 -12.01 -5.35 -10.09
CA TRP A 87 -12.11 -3.99 -10.63
C TRP A 87 -12.53 -4.00 -12.11
N ASN A 88 -11.89 -4.86 -12.92
CA ASN A 88 -12.24 -5.02 -14.34
C ASN A 88 -13.65 -5.58 -14.53
N ARG A 89 -14.03 -6.60 -13.75
CA ARG A 89 -15.36 -7.21 -13.80
C ARG A 89 -16.46 -6.20 -13.48
N ALA A 90 -16.28 -5.40 -12.42
CA ALA A 90 -17.24 -4.36 -12.02
C ALA A 90 -17.47 -3.32 -13.13
N ARG A 91 -16.46 -3.07 -13.96
CA ARG A 91 -16.50 -2.09 -15.05
C ARG A 91 -16.73 -2.69 -16.44
N LYS A 92 -16.93 -4.01 -16.55
CA LYS A 92 -16.99 -4.76 -17.83
C LYS A 92 -15.76 -4.47 -18.73
N ARG A 93 -14.60 -4.24 -18.12
CA ARG A 93 -13.34 -3.92 -18.82
C ARG A 93 -12.43 -5.14 -18.91
N ARG A 94 -11.48 -5.07 -19.84
CA ARG A 94 -10.36 -6.00 -19.97
C ARG A 94 -9.06 -5.19 -20.00
N GLY A 95 -7.95 -5.84 -19.67
CA GLY A 95 -6.61 -5.25 -19.73
C GLY A 95 -6.02 -4.92 -18.35
N HIS A 96 -4.90 -4.22 -18.38
CA HIS A 96 -4.10 -3.92 -17.19
C HIS A 96 -4.74 -2.82 -16.34
N VAL A 97 -4.86 -3.08 -15.03
CA VAL A 97 -5.24 -2.05 -14.04
C VAL A 97 -4.01 -1.29 -13.58
N PHE A 98 -2.88 -1.99 -13.36
CA PHE A 98 -1.60 -1.40 -12.95
C PHE A 98 -0.62 -1.32 -14.12
N GLN A 99 0.26 -0.31 -14.10
CA GLN A 99 1.30 -0.05 -15.13
C GLN A 99 2.37 -1.16 -15.22
N GLY A 100 2.33 -2.15 -14.34
CA GLY A 100 3.24 -3.27 -14.33
C GLY A 100 3.41 -3.86 -12.94
N ARG A 101 4.62 -4.34 -12.67
CA ARG A 101 4.97 -4.87 -11.35
C ARG A 101 4.97 -3.74 -10.31
N TYR A 102 4.47 -4.04 -9.12
CA TYR A 102 4.72 -3.21 -7.94
C TYR A 102 6.23 -3.03 -7.70
N LYS A 103 6.60 -1.87 -7.16
CA LYS A 103 7.91 -1.59 -6.58
C LYS A 103 7.89 -2.03 -5.11
N ALA A 104 9.01 -2.57 -4.63
CA ALA A 104 9.24 -2.89 -3.24
C ALA A 104 10.68 -2.52 -2.90
N VAL A 105 10.83 -1.54 -2.03
CA VAL A 105 12.13 -1.05 -1.55
C VAL A 105 12.32 -1.59 -0.13
N PRO A 106 13.38 -2.37 0.17
CA PRO A 106 13.65 -2.80 1.54
C PRO A 106 13.81 -1.60 2.48
N VAL A 107 13.24 -1.70 3.67
CA VAL A 107 13.32 -0.69 4.72
C VAL A 107 14.05 -1.30 5.90
N ASN A 108 15.12 -0.62 6.34
CA ASN A 108 15.77 -1.01 7.59
C ASN A 108 14.79 -0.77 8.76
N SER A 109 14.55 -1.81 9.53
CA SER A 109 13.60 -1.84 10.64
C SER A 109 14.23 -2.42 11.91
N THR A 110 15.56 -2.55 11.94
CA THR A 110 16.26 -3.06 13.12
C THR A 110 16.10 -2.10 14.28
N ASP A 111 16.04 -2.63 15.50
CA ASP A 111 15.96 -1.83 16.74
C ASP A 111 17.12 -0.85 16.91
N ALA A 112 18.24 -1.08 16.20
CA ALA A 112 19.40 -0.21 16.17
C ALA A 112 19.17 1.09 15.36
N ASP A 113 18.23 1.10 14.40
CA ASP A 113 17.94 2.28 13.58
C ASP A 113 16.46 2.37 13.17
N PRO A 114 15.55 2.70 14.12
CA PRO A 114 14.13 2.88 13.83
C PRO A 114 13.83 4.17 13.03
N TYR A 115 14.84 5.03 12.81
CA TYR A 115 14.64 6.35 12.22
C TYR A 115 14.18 6.23 10.76
N TYR A 116 14.80 5.34 9.98
CA TYR A 116 14.43 5.16 8.58
C TYR A 116 13.01 4.61 8.42
N PHE A 117 12.60 3.67 9.27
CA PHE A 117 11.24 3.14 9.30
C PHE A 117 10.21 4.25 9.54
N ARG A 118 10.45 5.13 10.52
CA ARG A 118 9.58 6.27 10.83
C ARG A 118 9.49 7.25 9.67
N ILE A 119 10.61 7.60 9.05
CA ILE A 119 10.61 8.48 7.86
C ILE A 119 9.72 7.91 6.75
N VAL A 120 9.80 6.59 6.50
CA VAL A 120 8.98 5.95 5.47
C VAL A 120 7.50 5.98 5.87
N ALA A 121 7.17 5.72 7.13
CA ALA A 121 5.80 5.82 7.62
C ALA A 121 5.24 7.24 7.46
N ASP A 122 5.98 8.27 7.89
CA ASP A 122 5.61 9.68 7.74
C ASP A 122 5.44 10.05 6.27
N TYR A 123 6.38 9.62 5.42
CA TYR A 123 6.28 9.83 3.98
C TYR A 123 4.97 9.26 3.44
N ILE A 124 4.62 8.02 3.80
CA ILE A 124 3.38 7.37 3.40
C ILE A 124 2.18 8.21 3.84
N HIS A 125 2.09 8.57 5.12
CA HIS A 125 0.95 9.33 5.65
C HIS A 125 0.84 10.75 5.10
N LEU A 126 1.94 11.37 4.67
CA LEU A 126 1.96 12.71 4.05
C LEU A 126 1.57 12.71 2.57
N ASN A 127 1.42 11.55 1.93
CA ASN A 127 1.09 11.51 0.50
C ASN A 127 -0.27 12.16 0.13
N PRO A 128 -1.36 12.09 0.93
CA PRO A 128 -2.60 12.83 0.64
C PRO A 128 -2.37 14.34 0.58
N ALA A 129 -1.50 14.89 1.43
CA ALA A 129 -1.11 16.30 1.39
C ALA A 129 -0.30 16.63 0.14
N ARG A 130 0.68 15.78 -0.21
CA ARG A 130 1.44 15.92 -1.46
C ARG A 130 0.56 15.83 -2.71
N ALA A 131 -0.55 15.08 -2.63
CA ALA A 131 -1.53 14.96 -3.70
C ALA A 131 -2.61 16.06 -3.67
N GLY A 132 -2.57 17.00 -2.71
CA GLY A 132 -3.56 18.07 -2.57
C GLY A 132 -4.96 17.60 -2.15
N LEU A 133 -5.07 16.43 -1.52
CA LEU A 133 -6.33 15.80 -1.12
C LEU A 133 -6.73 16.08 0.34
N ALA A 134 -5.76 16.35 1.22
CA ALA A 134 -5.96 16.66 2.63
C ALA A 134 -4.76 17.47 3.16
N GLY A 135 -4.87 18.06 4.35
CA GLY A 135 -3.82 18.94 4.90
C GLY A 135 -3.87 20.37 4.35
N GLY A 136 -3.24 21.30 5.07
CA GLY A 136 -3.29 22.73 4.75
C GLY A 136 -4.74 23.24 4.66
N GLY A 137 -5.07 23.95 3.58
CA GLY A 137 -6.42 24.47 3.35
C GLY A 137 -7.48 23.42 2.95
N LYS A 138 -7.14 22.13 2.89
CA LYS A 138 -8.06 21.03 2.52
C LYS A 138 -8.59 20.24 3.73
N GLY A 139 -8.41 20.78 4.93
CA GLY A 139 -8.78 20.13 6.19
C GLY A 139 -7.63 19.32 6.80
N GLU A 140 -7.90 18.63 7.91
CA GLU A 140 -6.87 17.88 8.63
C GLU A 140 -6.39 16.66 7.84
N LEU A 141 -5.08 16.41 7.85
CA LEU A 141 -4.50 15.22 7.23
C LEU A 141 -5.03 13.93 7.87
N ALA A 142 -5.23 13.96 9.19
CA ALA A 142 -5.77 12.86 9.97
C ALA A 142 -7.21 12.47 9.57
N ALA A 143 -7.95 13.38 8.93
CA ALA A 143 -9.31 13.14 8.45
C ALA A 143 -9.35 12.43 7.08
N TYR A 144 -8.21 12.19 6.43
CA TYR A 144 -8.19 11.46 5.16
C TYR A 144 -8.53 9.97 5.37
N PRO A 145 -9.68 9.47 4.88
CA PRO A 145 -10.23 8.18 5.30
C PRO A 145 -9.49 6.97 4.74
N TRP A 146 -8.72 7.16 3.66
CA TRP A 146 -8.01 6.08 2.97
C TRP A 146 -6.52 6.06 3.32
N SER A 147 -6.25 6.22 4.61
CA SER A 147 -4.92 6.18 5.21
C SER A 147 -4.99 5.66 6.63
N SER A 148 -3.92 4.98 7.05
CA SER A 148 -3.68 4.61 8.46
C SER A 148 -3.35 5.80 9.38
N VAL A 149 -3.15 7.01 8.87
CA VAL A 149 -2.69 8.18 9.66
C VAL A 149 -3.57 8.49 10.87
N ALA A 150 -4.89 8.27 10.79
CA ALA A 150 -5.81 8.51 11.90
C ALA A 150 -5.53 7.59 13.12
N ALA A 151 -5.10 6.35 12.87
CA ALA A 151 -4.73 5.42 13.94
C ALA A 151 -3.48 5.90 14.70
N TYR A 152 -2.53 6.49 13.98
CA TYR A 152 -1.33 7.10 14.57
C TYR A 152 -1.66 8.38 15.33
N ALA A 153 -2.50 9.26 14.75
CA ALA A 153 -2.91 10.51 15.40
C ALA A 153 -3.69 10.27 16.71
N SER A 154 -4.37 9.13 16.84
CA SER A 154 -5.08 8.73 18.07
C SER A 154 -4.22 7.94 19.07
N GLY A 155 -2.91 7.81 18.82
CA GLY A 155 -1.97 7.12 19.70
C GLY A 155 -2.10 5.59 19.72
N LYS A 156 -2.90 5.00 18.82
CA LYS A 156 -3.18 3.57 18.79
C LYS A 156 -2.17 2.74 17.99
N GLY A 157 -1.36 3.38 17.13
CA GLY A 157 -0.44 2.70 16.23
C GLY A 157 -1.13 1.61 15.37
N PRO A 158 -0.40 0.87 14.54
CA PRO A 158 -0.96 -0.27 13.82
C PRO A 158 -0.98 -1.50 14.74
N SER A 159 -2.11 -2.22 14.71
CA SER A 159 -2.26 -3.61 15.18
C SER A 159 -1.96 -4.59 14.06
#